data_AF-A0A416JTM6-F1
#
_entry.id   AF-A0A416JTM6-F1
#
_cell.length_a   1.000
_cell.length_b   1.000
_cell.length_c   1.000
_cell.angle_alpha   90.00
_cell.angle_beta   90.00
_cell.angle_gamma   90.00
#
_symmetry.space_group_name_H-M   'P 1'
#
loop_
_entity.id
_entity.type
_entity.pdbx_description
1 polymer ?
#
loop_
_entity_poly.entity_id
_entity_poly.type
_entity_poly.pdbx_seq_one_letter_code
_entity_poly.pdbx_strand_id
1 'polypeptide(L)' 'MIYTVKRIDEDLNFGCEERPDDAPVMAIVTLVDSSGKEVTVKAEDAKLYERNINEGDKVCLDVNNKLEKVE' A
#
# COMPACT_ATOMS: atom_id res chain seq x y z
N MET A 1 -5.05 -13.42 -0.28
CA MET A 1 -6.24 -13.29 0.61
C MET A 1 -6.83 -11.90 0.39
N ILE A 2 -8.16 -11.73 0.42
CA ILE A 2 -8.80 -10.46 0.02
C ILE A 2 -8.91 -9.54 1.23
N TYR A 3 -8.49 -8.30 1.05
CA TYR A 3 -8.56 -7.24 2.05
C TYR A 3 -9.17 -5.99 1.44
N THR A 4 -9.72 -5.13 2.29
CA THR A 4 -10.13 -3.79 1.92
C THR A 4 -9.04 -2.80 2.31
N VAL A 5 -8.66 -1.90 1.41
CA VAL A 5 -7.74 -0.82 1.73
C VAL A 5 -8.43 0.13 2.68
N LYS A 6 -7.96 0.21 3.91
CA LYS A 6 -8.49 1.12 4.92
C LYS A 6 -7.85 2.50 4.80
N ARG A 7 -6.54 2.54 4.60
CA ARG A 7 -5.76 3.77 4.50
C ARG A 7 -4.47 3.55 3.73
N ILE A 8 -4.03 4.57 2.99
CA ILE A 8 -2.71 4.61 2.35
C ILE A 8 -1.99 5.82 2.94
N ASP A 9 -0.82 5.59 3.54
CA ASP A 9 0.02 6.64 4.11
C ASP A 9 1.37 6.59 3.41
N GLU A 10 1.88 7.70 2.94
CA GLU A 10 3.24 7.72 2.37
C GLU A 10 4.24 7.39 3.49
N ASP A 11 5.22 6.51 3.23
CA ASP A 11 6.29 6.22 4.20
C ASP A 11 7.20 7.47 4.25
N LEU A 12 6.74 8.47 5.01
CA LEU A 12 7.37 9.78 5.20
C LEU A 12 8.40 9.77 6.34
N ASN A 13 8.73 8.59 6.86
CA ASN A 13 9.82 8.44 7.83
C ASN A 13 11.18 8.50 7.11
N PHE A 14 12.21 9.23 7.57
CA PHE A 14 12.32 10.31 8.54
C PHE A 14 13.80 10.71 8.49
N GLY A 15 14.15 11.89 7.97
CA GLY A 15 15.53 12.38 8.05
C GLY A 15 15.93 13.25 6.86
N CYS A 16 16.31 14.50 7.17
CA CYS A 16 16.95 15.44 6.27
C CYS A 16 18.07 14.79 5.45
N GLU A 17 17.79 14.49 4.20
CA GLU A 17 18.71 14.57 3.06
C GLU A 17 17.79 14.39 1.85
N GLU A 18 17.90 15.30 0.88
CA GLU A 18 17.10 15.33 -0.33
C GLU A 18 16.93 13.91 -0.88
N ARG A 19 15.69 13.39 -0.91
CA ARG A 19 15.42 12.11 -1.59
C ARG A 19 16.00 12.27 -3.00
N PRO A 20 16.94 11.41 -3.44
CA PRO A 20 17.37 11.47 -4.82
C PRO A 20 16.13 11.28 -5.70
N ASP A 21 15.95 12.13 -6.72
CA ASP A 21 14.78 12.14 -7.63
C ASP A 21 14.40 10.76 -8.20
N ASP A 22 15.31 9.79 -8.14
CA ASP A 22 15.18 8.45 -8.71
C ASP A 22 14.77 7.36 -7.70
N ALA A 23 14.68 7.66 -6.39
CA ALA A 23 14.30 6.65 -5.40
C ALA A 23 12.77 6.41 -5.40
N PRO A 24 12.31 5.15 -5.53
CA PRO A 24 10.88 4.85 -5.53
C PRO A 24 10.25 5.21 -4.19
N VAL A 25 9.17 6.00 -4.24
CA VAL A 25 8.38 6.35 -3.07
C VAL A 25 7.67 5.09 -2.56
N MET A 26 7.90 4.76 -1.29
CA MET A 26 7.22 3.68 -0.60
C MET A 26 6.01 4.25 0.13
N ALA A 27 4.88 3.55 0.04
CA ALA A 27 3.65 3.83 0.77
C ALA A 27 3.34 2.67 1.73
N ILE A 28 2.88 3.02 2.93
CA ILE A 28 2.33 2.12 3.93
C ILE A 28 0.83 1.98 3.68
N VAL A 29 0.42 0.81 3.21
CA VAL A 29 -0.99 0.48 2.98
C VAL A 29 -1.52 -0.28 4.19
N THR A 30 -2.50 0.30 4.86
CA THR A 30 -3.27 -0.36 5.91
C THR A 30 -4.47 -1.05 5.29
N LEU A 31 -4.49 -2.37 5.39
CA LEU A 31 -5.53 -3.26 4.92
C LEU A 31 -6.38 -3.76 6.07
N VAL A 32 -7.65 -4.05 5.82
CA VAL A 32 -8.54 -4.67 6.80
C VAL A 32 -9.22 -5.89 6.19
N ASP A 33 -9.19 -7.00 6.91
CA ASP A 33 -9.90 -8.23 6.52
C ASP A 33 -11.38 -8.15 6.92
N SER A 34 -12.21 -9.05 6.38
CA SER A 34 -13.63 -9.15 6.75
C SER A 34 -13.86 -9.45 8.24
N SER A 35 -12.90 -10.02 8.97
CA SER A 35 -12.96 -10.16 10.43
C SER A 35 -12.58 -8.88 11.19
N GLY A 36 -12.27 -7.77 10.51
CA GLY A 36 -11.83 -6.52 11.13
C GLY A 36 -10.35 -6.52 11.55
N LYS A 37 -9.58 -7.52 11.11
CA LYS A 37 -8.14 -7.58 11.38
C LYS A 37 -7.40 -6.63 10.46
N GLU A 38 -6.64 -5.72 11.05
CA GLU A 38 -5.82 -4.75 10.32
C GLU A 38 -4.42 -5.33 10.03
N VAL A 39 -3.93 -5.11 8.82
CA VAL A 39 -2.62 -5.54 8.34
C VAL A 39 -1.98 -4.38 7.60
N THR A 40 -0.79 -3.97 8.02
CA THR A 40 0.00 -2.95 7.32
C THR A 40 1.03 -3.62 6.40
N VAL A 41 1.07 -3.17 5.16
CA VAL A 41 2.03 -3.64 4.15
C VAL A 41 2.71 -2.45 3.50
N LYS A 42 3.98 -2.61 3.11
CA LYS A 42 4.71 -1.60 2.35
C LYS A 42 4.64 -1.93 0.87
N ALA A 43 4.19 -0.98 0.06
CA ALA A 43 4.12 -1.10 -1.38
C ALA A 43 4.71 0.16 -2.04
N GLU A 44 5.19 0.04 -3.27
CA GLU A 44 5.64 1.22 -4.03
C GLU A 44 4.42 2.07 -4.42
N ASP A 45 4.48 3.37 -4.15
CA ASP A 45 3.40 4.31 -4.45
C ASP A 45 3.05 4.31 -5.94
N ALA A 46 4.06 4.34 -6.80
CA ALA A 46 3.90 4.23 -8.26
C ALA A 46 3.09 2.99 -8.65
N LYS A 47 3.34 1.85 -8.01
CA LYS A 47 2.62 0.59 -8.27
C LYS A 47 1.18 0.60 -7.79
N LEU A 48 0.86 1.37 -6.75
CA LEU A 48 -0.52 1.57 -6.29
C LEU A 48 -1.27 2.45 -7.28
N TYR A 49 -0.62 3.52 -7.76
CA TYR A 49 -1.16 4.41 -8.78
C TYR A 49 -1.41 3.70 -10.11
N GLU A 50 -0.42 2.95 -10.62
CA GLU A 50 -0.54 2.12 -11.82
C GLU A 50 -1.73 1.14 -11.73
N ARG A 51 -1.93 0.55 -10.56
CA ARG A 51 -3.02 -0.39 -10.29
C ARG A 51 -4.34 0.28 -9.92
N ASN A 52 -4.38 1.61 -9.82
CA ASN A 52 -5.54 2.39 -9.40
C ASN A 52 -6.13 1.88 -8.06
N ILE A 53 -5.25 1.59 -7.11
CA ILE A 53 -5.61 1.15 -5.75
C ILE A 53 -5.74 2.38 -4.86
N ASN A 54 -6.94 2.62 -4.35
CA ASN A 54 -7.26 3.73 -3.45
C ASN A 54 -7.83 3.23 -2.13
N GLU A 55 -8.01 4.13 -1.17
CA GLU A 55 -8.73 3.85 0.05
C GLU A 55 -10.17 3.40 -0.26
N GLY A 56 -10.59 2.28 0.32
CA GLY A 56 -11.86 1.62 0.07
C GLY A 56 -11.84 0.54 -1.00
N ASP A 57 -10.80 0.45 -1.84
CA ASP A 57 -10.67 -0.61 -2.84
C ASP A 57 -10.45 -1.98 -2.19
N LYS A 58 -10.91 -3.03 -2.88
CA LYS A 58 -10.62 -4.41 -2.49
C LYS A 58 -9.38 -4.89 -3.23
N VAL A 59 -8.42 -5.38 -2.46
CA VAL A 59 -7.14 -5.86 -2.95
C VAL A 59 -6.86 -7.28 -2.47
N CYS A 60 -6.18 -8.07 -3.29
CA CYS A 60 -5.63 -9.34 -2.88
C CYS A 60 -4.19 -9.12 -2.43
N LEU A 61 -3.88 -9.51 -1.20
CA LEU A 61 -2.51 -9.61 -0.72
C LEU A 61 -1.97 -11.01 -1.00
N ASP A 62 -0.90 -11.07 -1.79
CA ASP A 62 -0.15 -12.28 -2.10
C ASP A 62 0.91 -12.59 -1.01
N VAL A 63 1.43 -13.82 -0.99
CA VAL A 63 2.50 -14.25 -0.05
C VAL A 63 3.79 -13.44 -0.18
N ASN A 64 3.99 -12.76 -1.33
CA ASN A 64 5.11 -11.85 -1.57
C ASN A 64 4.84 -10.40 -1.12
N ASN A 65 3.78 -10.14 -0.36
CA ASN A 65 3.28 -8.80 -0.01
C ASN A 65 2.90 -7.93 -1.22
N LYS A 66 2.62 -8.57 -2.37
CA LYS A 66 2.17 -7.87 -3.57
C LYS A 66 0.67 -7.62 -3.47
N LEU A 67 0.26 -6.38 -3.73
CA LEU A 67 -1.14 -5.96 -3.79
C LEU A 67 -1.65 -6.00 -5.23
N GLU A 68 -2.78 -6.65 -5.44
CA GLU A 68 -3.48 -6.67 -6.73
C GLU A 68 -4.92 -6.22 -6.54
N LYS A 69 -5.35 -5.23 -7.33
CA LYS A 69 -6.73 -4.75 -7.32
C LYS A 69 -7.65 -5.88 -7.80
N VAL A 70 -8.71 -6.13 -7.02
CA VAL A 70 -9.70 -7.17 -7.33
C VAL A 70 -10.98 -6.55 -7.89
N GLU A 71 -11.40 -5.40 -7.35
CA GLU A 71 -12.66 -4.72 -7.65
C GLU A 71 -12.44 -3.21 -7.57
#